data_AF-A0A916ZTT7-F1
#
_entry.id   AF-A0A916ZTT7-F1
#
_cell.length_a   1.000
_cell.length_b   1.000
_cell.length_c   1.000
_cell.angle_alpha   90.00
_cell.angle_beta   90.00
_cell.angle_gamma   90.00
#
_symmetry.space_group_name_H-M   'P 1'
#
loop_
_entity.id
_entity.type
_entity.pdbx_description
1 polymer ?
#
loop_
_entity_poly.entity_id
_entity_poly.type
_entity_poly.pdbx_seq_one_letter_code
_entity_poly.pdbx_strand_id
1 'polypeptide(L)' 'MMSPLDTEDDRRLARKAADYMLREHGDDALAEVEQALREAKLGNNATAIDAFEDILVLLRETRQA' A
#
# COMPACT_ATOMS: atom_id res chain seq x y z
N MET A 1 -4.35 -10.68 -11.51
CA MET A 1 -5.02 -10.59 -10.19
C MET A 1 -5.86 -9.33 -10.21
N MET A 2 -7.06 -9.31 -9.61
CA MET A 2 -7.77 -8.04 -9.39
C MET A 2 -7.08 -7.31 -8.24
N SER A 3 -6.73 -6.05 -8.45
CA SER A 3 -6.17 -5.18 -7.43
C SER A 3 -7.27 -4.85 -6.41
N PRO A 4 -6.96 -4.75 -5.10
CA PRO A 4 -7.87 -4.18 -4.11
C PRO A 4 -8.21 -2.69 -4.37
N LEU A 5 -7.72 -2.11 -5.47
CA LEU A 5 -8.05 -0.76 -5.95
C LEU A 5 -8.98 -0.73 -7.16
N ASP A 6 -9.41 -1.89 -7.66
CA ASP A 6 -10.15 -1.97 -8.94
C ASP A 6 -11.57 -1.38 -8.86
N THR A 7 -12.14 -1.23 -7.66
CA THR A 7 -13.44 -0.58 -7.46
C THR A 7 -13.34 0.60 -6.50
N GLU A 8 -14.25 1.56 -6.64
CA GLU A 8 -14.32 2.73 -5.74
C GLU A 8 -14.61 2.31 -4.29
N ASP A 9 -15.42 1.26 -4.08
CA ASP A 9 -15.72 0.76 -2.74
C ASP A 9 -14.49 0.10 -2.09
N ASP A 10 -13.76 -0.74 -2.84
CA ASP A 10 -12.53 -1.35 -2.34
C ASP A 10 -11.45 -0.29 -2.05
N ARG A 11 -11.31 0.69 -2.95
CA ARG A 11 -10.42 1.84 -2.77
C ARG A 11 -10.78 2.64 -1.51
N ARG A 12 -12.07 2.89 -1.26
CA ARG A 12 -12.54 3.61 -0.07
C ARG A 12 -12.20 2.84 1.21
N LEU A 13 -12.38 1.53 1.23
CA LEU A 13 -12.02 0.68 2.37
C LEU A 13 -10.51 0.66 2.59
N ALA A 14 -9.73 0.49 1.53
CA ALA A 14 -8.28 0.48 1.59
C ALA A 14 -7.71 1.83 2.04
N ARG A 15 -8.32 2.95 1.62
CA ARG A 15 -7.96 4.29 2.09
C ARG A 15 -8.18 4.47 3.59
N LYS A 16 -9.27 3.91 4.14
CA LYS A 16 -9.53 3.95 5.59
C LYS A 16 -8.44 3.22 6.37
N ALA A 17 -7.97 2.08 5.85
CA ALA A 17 -6.86 1.36 6.46
C ALA A 17 -5.54 2.15 6.35
N ALA A 18 -5.26 2.74 5.18
CA ALA A 18 -4.09 3.59 4.96
C ALA A 18 -4.07 4.82 5.89
N ASP A 19 -5.22 5.48 6.09
CA ASP A 19 -5.36 6.60 7.02
C ASP A 19 -5.05 6.19 8.46
N TYR A 20 -5.58 5.04 8.91
CA TYR A 20 -5.27 4.49 10.22
C TYR A 20 -3.77 4.20 10.37
N MET A 21 -3.15 3.54 9.39
CA MET A 21 -1.72 3.22 9.43
C MET A 21 -0.84 4.48 9.49
N LEU A 22 -1.15 5.51 8.70
CA LEU A 22 -0.42 6.77 8.73
C LEU A 22 -0.63 7.54 10.04
N ARG A 23 -1.81 7.46 10.64
CA ARG A 23 -2.07 8.10 11.94
C ARG A 23 -1.32 7.44 13.08
N GLU A 24 -1.25 6.11 13.10
CA GLU A 24 -0.60 5.36 14.18
C GLU A 24 0.91 5.29 14.02
N HIS A 25 1.41 5.23 12.78
CA HIS A 25 2.83 4.95 12.49
C HIS A 25 3.52 6.01 11.62
N GLY A 26 2.79 7.00 11.08
CA GLY A 26 3.38 8.09 10.28
C GLY A 26 4.18 7.59 9.09
N ASP A 27 5.38 8.14 8.91
CA ASP A 27 6.28 7.78 7.82
C ASP A 27 6.87 6.36 7.96
N ASP A 28 6.82 5.74 9.14
CA ASP A 28 7.30 4.36 9.32
C ASP A 28 6.43 3.35 8.53
N ALA A 29 5.13 3.62 8.39
CA ALA A 29 4.25 2.81 7.56
C ALA A 29 4.68 2.81 6.08
N LEU A 30 5.14 3.95 5.57
CA LEU A 30 5.67 4.06 4.21
C LEU A 30 6.99 3.30 4.08
N ALA A 31 7.91 3.50 5.02
CA ALA A 31 9.22 2.85 5.00
C ALA A 31 9.10 1.32 5.02
N GLU A 32 8.19 0.78 5.83
CA GLU A 32 7.95 -0.67 5.96
C GLU A 32 7.43 -1.26 4.64
N VAL A 33 6.45 -0.61 3.98
CA VAL A 33 5.92 -1.07 2.69
C VAL A 33 6.96 -0.96 1.59
N GLU A 34 7.80 0.09 1.59
CA GLU A 34 8.92 0.20 0.65
C GLU A 34 9.96 -0.90 0.86
N GLN A 35 10.22 -1.29 2.10
CA GLN A 35 11.10 -2.42 2.41
C GLN A 35 10.50 -3.74 1.92
N ALA A 36 9.24 -4.02 2.26
CA ALA A 36 8.55 -5.23 1.82
C ALA A 36 8.50 -5.34 0.28
N LEU A 37 8.32 -4.22 -0.42
CA LEU A 37 8.40 -4.15 -1.88
C LEU A 37 9.79 -4.51 -2.41
N ARG A 38 10.87 -4.04 -1.77
CA ARG A 38 12.24 -4.40 -2.16
C ARG A 38 12.48 -5.89 -1.97
N GLU A 39 12.05 -6.47 -0.86
CA GLU A 39 12.17 -7.90 -0.59
C GLU A 39 11.38 -8.74 -1.59
N ALA A 40 10.16 -8.32 -1.95
CA ALA A 40 9.36 -8.97 -2.98
C ALA A 40 10.03 -8.93 -4.36
N LYS A 41 10.65 -7.80 -4.73
CA LYS A 41 11.42 -7.64 -5.97
C LYS A 41 12.65 -8.55 -5.98
N LEU A 42 13.40 -8.64 -4.89
CA LEU A 42 14.53 -9.57 -4.76
C LEU A 42 14.10 -11.03 -4.88
N GLY A 43 12.94 -11.38 -4.32
CA GLY A 43 12.36 -12.71 -4.42
C GLY A 43 11.64 -13.02 -5.74
N ASN A 44 11.54 -12.07 -6.67
CA ASN A 44 10.74 -12.15 -7.90
C ASN A 44 9.27 -12.58 -7.67
N ASN A 45 8.68 -12.15 -6.55
CA ASN A 45 7.30 -12.49 -6.21
C ASN A 45 6.33 -11.46 -6.82
N ALA A 46 5.94 -11.68 -8.08
CA ALA A 46 5.08 -10.76 -8.84
C ALA A 46 3.80 -10.37 -8.11
N THR A 47 3.11 -11.33 -7.49
CA THR A 47 1.88 -11.07 -6.71
C THR A 47 2.13 -10.13 -5.54
N ALA A 48 3.23 -10.32 -4.80
CA ALA A 48 3.56 -9.45 -3.69
C ALA A 48 4.01 -8.06 -4.18
N ILE A 49 4.71 -7.99 -5.30
CA ILE A 49 5.12 -6.71 -5.93
C ILE A 49 3.89 -5.89 -6.26
N ASP A 50 2.92 -6.46 -6.99
CA ASP A 50 1.69 -5.77 -7.38
C ASP A 50 0.94 -5.26 -6.13
N ALA A 51 0.77 -6.12 -5.13
CA ALA A 51 0.08 -5.77 -3.89
C ALA A 51 0.77 -4.63 -3.12
N PHE A 52 2.10 -4.66 -3.00
CA PHE A 52 2.84 -3.61 -2.29
C PHE A 52 2.89 -2.30 -3.07
N GLU A 53 2.92 -2.34 -4.41
CA GLU A 53 2.81 -1.14 -5.23
C GLU A 53 1.45 -0.44 -5.03
N ASP A 54 0.35 -1.20 -4.98
CA ASP A 54 -0.97 -0.67 -4.69
C ASP A 54 -1.07 -0.03 -3.30
N ILE A 55 -0.54 -0.71 -2.27
CA ILE A 55 -0.53 -0.18 -0.90
C ILE A 55 0.31 1.10 -0.82
N LEU A 56 1.45 1.15 -1.51
CA LEU A 56 2.32 2.31 -1.52
C LEU A 56 1.64 3.52 -2.17
N VAL A 57 0.92 3.31 -3.28
CA VAL A 57 0.12 4.34 -3.93
C VAL A 57 -0.92 4.89 -2.96
N LEU A 58 -1.69 4.02 -2.30
CA LEU A 58 -2.70 4.42 -1.33
C LEU A 58 -2.14 5.25 -0.17
N LEU A 59 -1.04 4.81 0.43
CA LEU A 59 -0.43 5.52 1.56
C LEU A 59 0.04 6.91 1.12
N ARG A 60 0.65 7.04 -0.06
CA ARG A 60 1.10 8.33 -0.60
C ARG A 60 -0.05 9.27 -0.92
N GLU A 61 -1.11 8.77 -1.55
CA GLU A 61 -2.31 9.54 -1.85
C GLU A 61 -3.06 9.97 -0.58
N THR A 62 -3.09 9.12 0.44
CA THR A 62 -3.74 9.45 1.72
C THR A 62 -2.97 10.52 2.48
N ARG A 63 -1.63 10.50 2.46
CA ARG A 63 -0.80 11.52 3.10
C ARG A 63 -0.96 12.92 2.50
N GLN A 64 -1.37 13.02 1.22
CA GLN A 64 -1.49 14.28 0.49
C GLN A 64 -2.92 14.87 0.51
N ALA A 65 -3.90 14.14 1.06
CA ALA A 65 -5.31 14.52 1.10
C ALA A 65 -5.65 15.33 2.37
#